data_AF-A0AAQ4F846-F1
#
_entry.id   AF-A0AAQ4F846-F1
#
_cell.length_a   1.000
_cell.length_b   1.000
_cell.length_c   1.000
_cell.angle_alpha   90.00
_cell.angle_beta   90.00
_cell.angle_gamma   90.00
#
_symmetry.space_group_name_H-M   'P 1'
#
loop_
_entity.id
_entity.type
_entity.pdbx_description
1 polymer ?
#
loop_
_entity_poly.entity_id
_entity_poly.type
_entity_poly.pdbx_seq_one_letter_code
_entity_poly.pdbx_strand_id
1 'polypeptide(L)'
;MMRLQDVSNQRMELLRRRSREAYEATLWLRQNEGRFKGKVYAPIMTQIDLLEPSDAKYVEAQIPTNDLVAFVAERQDDLNAFLTAMRDTCNLSVNGVVMPSESLDAFQPRRPLSQISQYGFRAYVQSLFTAPDGVMRYLCKRYRVHDIPVGSAATEDCLSQLRTLGINRFFTEENLSIMVIVVRRCNDFFFIVSADTLMDIFFHQPAWKQRMVTVEVPNHFSTVEKMSIFLHGQGVGV
;
A
#
# COMPACT_ATOMS: atom_id res chain seq x y z
N MET A 1 -31.71 -8.04 -5.96
CA MET A 1 -30.61 -8.63 -6.77
C MET A 1 -29.90 -7.62 -7.68
N MET A 2 -30.51 -6.50 -8.11
CA MET A 2 -29.88 -5.57 -9.08
C MET A 2 -28.61 -4.83 -8.58
N ARG A 3 -28.55 -4.42 -7.31
CA ARG A 3 -27.39 -3.63 -6.78
C ARG A 3 -26.05 -4.38 -6.81
N LEU A 4 -26.06 -5.67 -6.50
CA LEU A 4 -24.82 -6.49 -6.47
C LEU A 4 -24.28 -6.75 -7.88
N GLN A 5 -25.17 -6.95 -8.86
CA GLN A 5 -24.78 -7.11 -10.26
C GLN A 5 -24.17 -5.82 -10.80
N ASP A 6 -24.73 -4.66 -10.44
CA ASP A 6 -24.22 -3.35 -10.88
C ASP A 6 -22.79 -3.09 -10.35
N VAL A 7 -22.55 -3.30 -9.05
CA VAL A 7 -21.21 -3.12 -8.44
C VAL A 7 -20.19 -4.12 -9.02
N SER A 8 -20.58 -5.38 -9.20
CA SER A 8 -19.73 -6.38 -9.86
C SER A 8 -19.38 -5.99 -11.30
N ASN A 9 -20.34 -5.44 -12.05
CA ASN A 9 -20.13 -4.99 -13.42
C ASN A 9 -19.20 -3.78 -13.49
N GLN A 10 -19.34 -2.83 -12.56
CA GLN A 10 -18.46 -1.66 -12.46
C GLN A 10 -17.01 -2.06 -12.18
N ARG A 11 -16.77 -3.01 -11.27
CA ARG A 11 -15.41 -3.53 -10.98
C ARG A 11 -14.78 -4.23 -12.17
N MET A 12 -15.58 -5.04 -12.87
CA MET A 12 -15.12 -5.74 -14.06
C MET A 12 -14.80 -4.77 -15.20
N GLU A 13 -15.58 -3.70 -15.36
CA GLU A 13 -15.30 -2.64 -16.32
C GLU A 13 -14.02 -1.86 -15.96
N LEU A 14 -13.82 -1.54 -14.68
CA LEU A 14 -12.57 -0.92 -14.22
C LEU A 14 -11.36 -1.83 -14.49
N LEU A 15 -11.48 -3.13 -14.21
CA LEU A 15 -10.45 -4.11 -14.53
C LEU A 15 -10.16 -4.13 -16.03
N ARG A 16 -11.19 -4.16 -16.87
CA ARG A 16 -11.06 -4.15 -18.33
C ARG A 16 -10.29 -2.94 -18.84
N ARG A 17 -10.53 -1.77 -18.25
CA ARG A 17 -9.81 -0.52 -18.57
C ARG A 17 -8.34 -0.55 -18.13
N ARG A 18 -8.04 -1.17 -16.99
CA ARG A 18 -6.66 -1.26 -16.45
C ARG A 18 -5.83 -2.36 -17.10
N SER A 19 -6.43 -3.51 -17.35
CA SER A 19 -5.80 -4.66 -18.00
C SER A 19 -6.84 -5.53 -18.69
N ARG A 20 -6.82 -5.47 -20.02
CA ARG A 20 -7.67 -6.33 -20.85
C ARG A 20 -7.35 -7.81 -20.65
N GLU A 21 -6.08 -8.16 -20.51
CA GLU A 21 -5.66 -9.54 -20.30
C GLU A 21 -6.13 -10.09 -18.95
N ALA A 22 -6.02 -9.31 -17.87
CA ALA A 22 -6.53 -9.73 -16.57
C ALA A 22 -8.07 -9.85 -16.56
N TYR A 23 -8.77 -9.00 -17.31
CA TYR A 23 -10.21 -9.12 -17.53
C TYR A 23 -10.57 -10.44 -18.24
N GLU A 24 -9.92 -10.74 -19.38
CA GLU A 24 -10.15 -11.96 -20.14
C GLU A 24 -9.80 -13.22 -19.32
N ALA A 25 -8.69 -13.18 -18.59
CA ALA A 25 -8.29 -14.23 -17.64
C ALA A 25 -9.30 -14.43 -16.51
N THR A 26 -9.93 -13.36 -16.02
CA THR A 26 -10.98 -13.45 -15.00
C THR A 26 -12.23 -14.16 -15.52
N LEU A 27 -12.62 -13.88 -16.77
CA LEU A 27 -13.74 -14.57 -17.41
C LEU A 27 -13.44 -16.05 -17.61
N TRP A 28 -12.21 -16.37 -18.04
CA TRP A 28 -11.77 -17.76 -18.17
C TRP A 28 -11.76 -18.48 -16.81
N LEU A 29 -11.24 -17.83 -15.77
CA LEU A 29 -11.14 -18.39 -14.42
C LEU A 29 -12.52 -18.81 -13.89
N ARG A 30 -13.55 -17.96 -14.05
CA ARG A 30 -14.93 -18.27 -13.65
C ARG A 30 -15.49 -19.55 -14.28
N GLN A 31 -15.07 -19.86 -15.50
CA GLN A 31 -15.51 -21.06 -16.22
C GLN A 31 -14.69 -22.31 -15.86
N ASN A 32 -13.56 -22.12 -15.17
CA ASN A 32 -12.55 -23.15 -14.92
C ASN A 32 -12.22 -23.32 -13.42
N GLU A 33 -13.00 -22.73 -12.50
CA GLU A 33 -12.73 -22.77 -11.06
C GLU A 33 -12.57 -24.21 -10.53
N GLY A 34 -13.36 -25.16 -11.05
CA GLY A 34 -13.32 -26.56 -10.65
C GLY A 34 -12.05 -27.34 -11.03
N ARG A 35 -11.09 -26.70 -11.72
CA ARG A 35 -9.80 -27.34 -12.10
C ARG A 35 -8.74 -27.22 -11.01
N PHE A 36 -8.94 -26.33 -10.04
CA PHE A 36 -7.95 -26.02 -9.00
C PHE A 36 -8.27 -26.74 -7.69
N LYS A 37 -7.25 -27.04 -6.90
CA LYS A 37 -7.40 -27.73 -5.61
C LYS A 37 -7.84 -26.77 -4.51
N GLY A 38 -7.38 -25.53 -4.57
CA GLY A 38 -7.78 -24.41 -3.72
C GLY A 38 -8.32 -23.25 -4.54
N LYS A 39 -8.67 -22.16 -3.87
CA LYS A 39 -9.23 -20.99 -4.54
C LYS A 39 -8.15 -20.18 -5.25
N VAL A 40 -8.45 -19.78 -6.48
CA VAL A 40 -7.75 -18.69 -7.17
C VAL A 40 -8.73 -17.51 -7.21
N TYR A 41 -8.42 -16.47 -6.46
CA TYR A 41 -9.17 -15.22 -6.47
C TYR A 41 -8.88 -14.43 -7.75
N ALA A 42 -9.92 -13.84 -8.31
CA ALA A 42 -9.82 -12.85 -9.38
C ALA A 42 -8.96 -11.64 -8.94
N PRO A 43 -8.59 -10.72 -9.85
CA PRO A 43 -7.67 -9.64 -9.56
C PRO A 43 -8.03 -8.83 -8.32
N ILE A 44 -7.03 -8.49 -7.50
CA ILE A 44 -7.21 -7.86 -6.17
C ILE A 44 -8.22 -6.70 -6.20
N MET A 45 -8.16 -5.82 -7.19
CA MET A 45 -9.08 -4.69 -7.32
C MET A 45 -10.57 -5.07 -7.43
N THR A 46 -10.87 -6.28 -7.89
CA THR A 46 -12.25 -6.80 -7.99
C THR A 46 -12.74 -7.41 -6.67
N GLN A 47 -11.80 -7.72 -5.77
CA GLN A 47 -12.03 -8.38 -4.48
C GLN A 47 -12.06 -7.40 -3.31
N ILE A 48 -11.87 -6.10 -3.57
CA ILE A 48 -11.90 -5.04 -2.56
C ILE A 48 -13.28 -4.37 -2.57
N ASP A 49 -13.89 -4.34 -1.39
CA ASP A 49 -15.17 -3.69 -1.10
C ASP A 49 -14.92 -2.53 -0.13
N LEU A 50 -14.86 -1.30 -0.66
CA LEU A 50 -14.72 -0.09 0.16
C LEU A 50 -15.97 0.13 1.03
N LEU A 51 -15.76 0.56 2.27
CA LEU A 51 -16.85 0.98 3.14
C LEU A 51 -17.37 2.36 2.72
N GLU A 52 -16.45 3.29 2.45
CA GLU A 52 -16.75 4.63 1.97
C GLU A 52 -16.01 4.89 0.65
N PRO A 53 -16.70 5.33 -0.43
CA PRO A 53 -16.05 5.59 -1.72
C PRO A 53 -14.94 6.66 -1.67
N SER A 54 -15.05 7.62 -0.76
CA SER A 54 -14.03 8.67 -0.55
C SER A 54 -12.69 8.14 -0.07
N ASP A 55 -12.67 6.93 0.50
CA ASP A 55 -11.47 6.27 1.02
C ASP A 55 -10.71 5.47 -0.05
N ALA A 56 -11.24 5.38 -1.27
CA ALA A 56 -10.61 4.70 -2.41
C ALA A 56 -9.16 5.15 -2.63
N LYS A 57 -8.91 6.46 -2.54
CA LYS A 57 -7.60 7.08 -2.75
C LYS A 57 -6.50 6.47 -1.87
N TYR A 58 -6.83 6.08 -0.63
CA TYR A 58 -5.86 5.50 0.30
C TYR A 58 -5.48 4.09 -0.10
N VAL A 59 -6.46 3.29 -0.51
CA VAL A 59 -6.23 1.91 -0.96
C VAL A 59 -5.45 1.90 -2.28
N GLU A 60 -5.82 2.77 -3.22
CA GLU A 60 -5.16 2.90 -4.51
C GLU A 60 -3.72 3.43 -4.41
N ALA A 61 -3.47 4.39 -3.50
CA ALA A 61 -2.12 4.88 -3.26
C ALA A 61 -1.24 3.86 -2.52
N GLN A 62 -1.85 2.99 -1.71
CA GLN A 62 -1.12 2.01 -0.92
C GLN A 62 -0.68 0.78 -1.73
N ILE A 63 -1.42 0.42 -2.77
CA ILE A 63 -1.25 -0.81 -3.55
C ILE A 63 -0.89 -0.44 -5.00
N PRO A 64 0.31 -0.80 -5.49
CA PRO A 64 0.69 -0.59 -6.89
C PRO A 64 -0.29 -1.22 -7.88
N THR A 65 -0.51 -0.55 -9.02
CA THR A 65 -1.42 -1.01 -10.07
C THR A 65 -1.16 -2.44 -10.55
N ASN A 66 0.11 -2.84 -10.66
CA ASN A 66 0.49 -4.19 -11.10
C ASN A 66 0.00 -5.30 -10.15
N ASP A 67 -0.10 -4.99 -8.85
CA ASP A 67 -0.62 -5.91 -7.85
C ASP A 67 -2.15 -5.81 -7.75
N LEU A 68 -2.73 -4.62 -7.97
CA LEU A 68 -4.19 -4.46 -8.08
C LEU A 68 -4.79 -5.33 -9.20
N VAL A 69 -4.06 -5.54 -10.30
CA VAL A 69 -4.48 -6.41 -11.41
C VAL A 69 -4.01 -7.87 -11.27
N ALA A 70 -3.31 -8.22 -10.19
CA ALA A 70 -2.78 -9.57 -9.98
C ALA A 70 -3.83 -10.49 -9.35
N PHE A 71 -3.81 -11.77 -9.75
CA PHE A 71 -4.60 -12.84 -9.15
C PHE A 71 -3.98 -13.33 -7.85
N VAL A 72 -4.77 -13.84 -6.91
CA VAL A 72 -4.26 -14.40 -5.65
C VAL A 72 -4.66 -15.86 -5.57
N ALA A 73 -3.72 -16.78 -5.32
CA ALA A 73 -4.01 -18.20 -5.14
C ALA A 73 -3.78 -18.63 -3.70
N GLU A 74 -4.60 -19.54 -3.20
CA GLU A 74 -4.39 -20.20 -1.90
C GLU A 74 -3.18 -21.15 -1.92
N ARG A 75 -2.85 -21.69 -3.10
CA ARG A 75 -1.84 -22.73 -3.27
C ARG A 75 -0.88 -22.37 -4.41
N GLN A 76 0.40 -22.68 -4.21
CA GLN A 76 1.43 -22.47 -5.22
C GLN A 76 1.20 -23.31 -6.48
N ASP A 77 0.78 -24.58 -6.32
CA ASP A 77 0.51 -25.46 -7.46
C ASP A 77 -0.61 -24.92 -8.34
N ASP A 78 -1.68 -24.40 -7.73
CA ASP A 78 -2.81 -23.83 -8.46
C ASP A 78 -2.44 -22.52 -9.14
N LEU A 79 -1.61 -21.69 -8.51
CA LEU A 79 -1.06 -20.49 -9.17
C LEU A 79 -0.25 -20.87 -10.41
N ASN A 80 0.64 -21.84 -10.30
CA ASN A 80 1.47 -22.29 -11.41
C ASN A 80 0.61 -22.86 -12.54
N ALA A 81 -0.36 -23.72 -12.21
CA ALA A 81 -1.30 -24.28 -13.18
C ALA A 81 -2.13 -23.18 -13.88
N PHE A 82 -2.59 -22.19 -13.12
CA PHE A 82 -3.33 -21.05 -13.65
C PHE A 82 -2.47 -20.23 -14.62
N LEU A 83 -1.27 -19.80 -14.20
CA LEU A 83 -0.39 -18.98 -15.04
C LEU A 83 0.07 -19.72 -16.30
N THR A 84 0.31 -21.03 -16.21
CA THR A 84 0.59 -21.88 -17.39
C THR A 84 -0.61 -21.94 -18.34
N ALA A 85 -1.83 -22.12 -17.83
CA ALA A 85 -3.02 -22.10 -18.68
C ALA A 85 -3.21 -20.73 -19.37
N MET A 86 -2.98 -19.64 -18.65
CA MET A 86 -3.07 -18.29 -19.21
C MET A 86 -2.09 -18.08 -20.36
N ARG A 87 -0.83 -18.49 -20.18
CA ARG A 87 0.20 -18.36 -21.22
C ARG A 87 -0.03 -19.31 -22.39
N ASP A 88 -0.15 -20.60 -22.12
CA ASP A 88 -0.03 -21.63 -23.15
C ASP A 88 -1.36 -21.92 -23.86
N THR A 89 -2.49 -21.72 -23.17
CA THR A 89 -3.84 -21.97 -23.73
C THR A 89 -4.51 -20.68 -24.17
N CYS A 90 -4.40 -19.61 -23.37
CA CYS A 90 -5.12 -18.35 -23.64
C CYS A 90 -4.26 -17.28 -24.32
N ASN A 91 -2.93 -17.46 -24.39
CA ASN A 91 -1.98 -16.46 -24.87
C ASN A 91 -2.13 -15.10 -24.14
N LEU A 92 -2.35 -15.16 -22.82
CA LEU A 92 -2.48 -14.01 -21.93
C LEU A 92 -1.29 -13.93 -20.97
N SER A 93 -0.83 -12.71 -20.66
CA SER A 93 0.27 -12.43 -19.75
C SER A 93 -0.24 -11.74 -18.48
N VAL A 94 -0.74 -12.54 -17.53
CA VAL A 94 -1.22 -12.04 -16.24
C VAL A 94 -0.23 -12.28 -15.10
N ASN A 95 -0.33 -11.46 -14.06
CA ASN A 95 0.41 -11.65 -12.83
C ASN A 95 -0.43 -12.40 -11.79
N GLY A 96 0.23 -13.16 -10.93
CA GLY A 96 -0.45 -13.74 -9.78
C GLY A 96 0.52 -14.04 -8.64
N VAL A 97 -0.05 -14.09 -7.44
CA VAL A 97 0.68 -14.22 -6.18
C VAL A 97 0.03 -15.30 -5.32
N VAL A 98 0.81 -15.89 -4.41
CA VAL A 98 0.28 -16.83 -3.42
C VAL A 98 -0.01 -16.08 -2.13
N MET A 99 -1.14 -16.38 -1.50
CA MET A 99 -1.45 -15.82 -0.20
C MET A 99 -0.43 -16.28 0.87
N PRO A 100 -0.13 -15.45 1.87
CA PRO A 100 0.70 -15.86 3.00
C PRO A 100 0.04 -16.94 3.85
N SER A 101 0.85 -17.76 4.53
CA SER A 101 0.37 -18.81 5.44
C SER A 101 -0.11 -18.24 6.77
N GLU A 102 0.38 -17.06 7.16
CA GLU A 102 -0.02 -16.38 8.38
C GLU A 102 -1.52 -16.04 8.38
N SER A 103 -2.18 -16.29 9.50
CA SER A 103 -3.57 -15.89 9.73
C SER A 103 -3.71 -14.38 9.87
N LEU A 104 -4.92 -13.84 9.67
CA LEU A 104 -5.19 -12.41 9.87
C LEU A 104 -4.88 -11.93 11.29
N ASP A 105 -5.03 -12.79 12.28
CA ASP A 105 -4.75 -12.47 13.69
C ASP A 105 -3.28 -12.09 13.92
N ALA A 106 -2.36 -12.56 13.08
CA ALA A 106 -0.94 -12.21 13.15
C ALA A 106 -0.66 -10.77 12.70
N PHE A 107 -1.61 -10.12 12.03
CA PHE A 107 -1.47 -8.78 11.49
C PHE A 107 -2.24 -7.76 12.34
N GLN A 108 -1.69 -7.46 13.53
CA GLN A 108 -2.21 -6.39 14.39
C GLN A 108 -1.43 -5.10 14.18
N PRO A 109 -2.09 -3.92 14.23
CA PRO A 109 -1.39 -2.65 14.20
C PRO A 109 -0.41 -2.57 15.38
N ARG A 110 0.78 -2.01 15.16
CA ARG A 110 1.77 -1.83 16.23
C ARG A 110 1.27 -0.93 17.36
N ARG A 111 0.30 -0.07 17.05
CA ARG A 111 -0.32 0.85 18.00
C ARG A 111 -1.84 0.77 17.84
N PRO A 112 -2.59 0.50 18.91
CA PRO A 112 -4.04 0.65 18.87
C PRO A 112 -4.42 2.08 18.47
N LEU A 113 -5.49 2.21 17.68
CA LEU A 113 -5.98 3.51 17.24
C LEU A 113 -6.25 4.47 18.42
N SER A 114 -6.71 3.95 19.56
CA SER A 114 -6.97 4.72 20.78
C SER A 114 -5.74 5.44 21.34
N GLN A 115 -4.52 4.98 21.04
CA GLN A 115 -3.28 5.64 21.49
C GLN A 115 -2.86 6.80 20.59
N ILE A 116 -3.28 6.77 19.33
CA ILE A 116 -2.83 7.69 18.29
C ILE A 116 -3.94 8.62 17.78
N SER A 117 -5.19 8.40 18.17
CA SER A 117 -6.34 9.23 17.78
C SER A 117 -6.21 10.69 18.19
N GLN A 118 -5.52 10.96 19.29
CA GLN A 118 -5.19 12.32 19.75
C GLN A 118 -4.37 13.14 18.74
N TYR A 119 -3.71 12.48 17.78
CA TYR A 119 -2.93 13.12 16.71
C TYR A 119 -3.71 13.22 15.39
N GLY A 120 -5.04 13.12 15.43
CA GLY A 120 -5.89 13.27 14.23
C GLY A 120 -6.10 11.99 13.42
N PHE A 121 -5.59 10.83 13.86
CA PHE A 121 -5.84 9.55 13.21
C PHE A 121 -7.24 9.00 13.50
N ARG A 122 -7.94 8.56 12.45
CA ARG A 122 -9.31 8.02 12.55
C ARG A 122 -9.42 6.52 12.28
N ALA A 123 -8.46 5.93 11.56
CA ALA A 123 -8.57 4.56 11.08
C ALA A 123 -7.21 4.02 10.64
N TYR A 124 -7.16 2.72 10.34
CA TYR A 124 -6.09 2.09 9.56
C TYR A 124 -6.59 1.78 8.16
N VAL A 125 -5.69 1.67 7.16
CA VAL A 125 -6.09 1.37 5.77
C VAL A 125 -6.89 0.07 5.68
N GLN A 126 -6.53 -0.96 6.45
CA GLN A 126 -7.26 -2.23 6.52
C GLN A 126 -8.73 -2.06 6.91
N SER A 127 -9.05 -1.11 7.80
CA SER A 127 -10.43 -0.91 8.27
C SER A 127 -11.29 -0.12 7.28
N LEU A 128 -10.75 0.34 6.15
CA LEU A 128 -11.49 1.12 5.15
C LEU A 128 -12.19 0.25 4.09
N PHE A 129 -11.87 -1.05 4.06
CA PHE A 129 -12.41 -1.97 3.07
C PHE A 129 -12.51 -3.39 3.61
N THR A 130 -13.30 -4.21 2.93
CA THR A 130 -13.36 -5.66 3.14
C THR A 130 -12.81 -6.39 1.92
N ALA A 131 -12.28 -7.59 2.12
CA ALA A 131 -11.77 -8.46 1.07
C ALA A 131 -11.75 -9.91 1.57
N PRO A 132 -11.72 -10.92 0.67
CA PRO A 132 -11.53 -12.32 1.07
C PRO A 132 -10.24 -12.52 1.86
N ASP A 133 -10.24 -13.48 2.79
CA ASP A 133 -9.12 -13.73 3.72
C ASP A 133 -7.76 -13.84 3.04
N GLY A 134 -7.64 -14.63 1.95
CA GLY A 134 -6.38 -14.79 1.22
C GLY A 134 -5.85 -13.48 0.64
N VAL A 135 -6.75 -12.64 0.12
CA VAL A 135 -6.41 -11.31 -0.40
C VAL A 135 -6.01 -10.38 0.74
N MET A 136 -6.78 -10.34 1.83
CA MET A 136 -6.50 -9.47 2.97
C MET A 136 -5.15 -9.83 3.62
N ARG A 137 -4.83 -11.13 3.77
CA ARG A 137 -3.53 -11.60 4.28
C ARG A 137 -2.38 -11.13 3.39
N TYR A 138 -2.53 -11.26 2.07
CA TYR A 138 -1.55 -10.77 1.12
C TYR A 138 -1.31 -9.27 1.27
N LEU A 139 -2.39 -8.48 1.31
CA LEU A 139 -2.31 -7.02 1.48
C LEU A 139 -1.68 -6.63 2.82
N CYS A 140 -1.99 -7.36 3.90
CA CYS A 140 -1.40 -7.15 5.20
C CYS A 140 0.10 -7.44 5.19
N LYS A 141 0.52 -8.59 4.65
CA LYS A 141 1.93 -8.97 4.61
C LYS A 141 2.76 -8.07 3.70
N ARG A 142 2.26 -7.80 2.49
CA ARG A 142 3.02 -7.09 1.44
C ARG A 142 2.99 -5.59 1.62
N TYR A 143 1.84 -5.03 1.96
CA TYR A 143 1.62 -3.58 2.00
C TYR A 143 1.37 -3.04 3.40
N ARG A 144 1.28 -3.89 4.42
CA ARG A 144 1.07 -3.47 5.81
C ARG A 144 -0.20 -2.63 5.98
N VAL A 145 -1.26 -2.91 5.22
CA VAL A 145 -2.53 -2.15 5.30
C VAL A 145 -3.11 -2.10 6.72
N HIS A 146 -2.81 -3.10 7.55
CA HIS A 146 -3.17 -3.18 8.97
C HIS A 146 -2.42 -2.19 9.87
N ASP A 147 -1.32 -1.61 9.41
CA ASP A 147 -0.37 -0.82 10.21
C ASP A 147 -0.05 0.55 9.57
N ILE A 148 -0.81 0.95 8.54
CA ILE A 148 -0.78 2.32 7.99
C ILE A 148 -2.01 3.08 8.50
N PRO A 149 -1.85 4.07 9.39
CA PRO A 149 -2.95 4.87 9.88
C PRO A 149 -3.35 5.95 8.85
N VAL A 150 -4.62 6.34 8.92
CA VAL A 150 -5.25 7.38 8.11
C VAL A 150 -5.83 8.43 9.04
N GLY A 151 -5.43 9.67 8.84
CA GLY A 151 -5.82 10.81 9.65
C GLY A 151 -6.40 11.95 8.82
N SER A 152 -6.89 12.97 9.52
CA SER A 152 -7.43 14.21 8.93
C SER A 152 -6.35 15.28 8.80
N ALA A 153 -6.73 16.48 8.35
CA ALA A 153 -5.87 17.67 8.35
C ALA A 153 -5.16 17.93 9.70
N ALA A 154 -5.81 17.62 10.84
CA ALA A 154 -5.20 17.77 12.19
C ALA A 154 -3.93 16.93 12.40
N THR A 155 -3.72 15.90 11.57
CA THR A 155 -2.51 15.08 11.58
C THR A 155 -1.28 15.85 11.11
N GLU A 156 -1.48 16.84 10.23
CA GLU A 156 -0.40 17.68 9.68
C GLU A 156 0.16 18.64 10.74
N ASP A 157 -0.66 19.06 11.70
CA ASP A 157 -0.21 19.89 12.83
C ASP A 157 0.61 19.08 13.86
N CYS A 158 0.52 17.74 13.81
CA CYS A 158 1.12 16.83 14.78
C CYS A 158 2.42 16.17 14.30
N LEU A 159 2.98 16.58 13.14
CA LEU A 159 4.13 15.90 12.51
C LEU A 159 5.34 15.71 13.42
N SER A 160 5.63 16.69 14.29
CA SER A 160 6.77 16.62 15.20
C SER A 160 6.59 15.53 16.27
N GLN A 161 5.36 15.34 16.74
CA GLN A 161 4.97 14.34 17.73
C GLN A 161 4.90 12.95 17.08
N LEU A 162 4.44 12.86 15.84
CA LEU A 162 4.43 11.58 15.10
C LEU A 162 5.84 10.99 14.93
N ARG A 163 6.85 11.87 14.77
CA ARG A 163 8.27 11.46 14.71
C ARG A 163 8.74 10.82 16.00
N THR A 164 8.44 11.41 17.15
CA THR A 164 8.88 10.86 18.44
C THR A 164 8.22 9.52 18.73
N LEU A 165 7.03 9.30 18.18
CA LEU A 165 6.32 8.02 18.21
C LEU A 165 6.82 7.03 17.14
N GLY A 166 7.73 7.40 16.23
CA GLY A 166 8.21 6.54 15.16
C GLY A 166 7.11 6.14 14.16
N ILE A 167 6.10 6.99 13.96
CA ILE A 167 5.07 6.82 12.94
C ILE A 167 5.58 7.50 11.67
N ASN A 168 6.20 6.72 10.79
CA ASN A 168 6.92 7.24 9.62
C ASN A 168 6.12 7.15 8.31
N ARG A 169 4.96 6.50 8.32
CA ARG A 169 4.13 6.33 7.13
C ARG A 169 2.67 6.36 7.51
N PHE A 170 1.91 7.26 6.91
CA PHE A 170 0.48 7.45 7.15
C PHE A 170 -0.15 8.26 6.01
N PHE A 171 -1.47 8.34 6.01
CA PHE A 171 -2.22 9.19 5.10
C PHE A 171 -2.86 10.36 5.84
N THR A 172 -2.92 11.52 5.19
CA THR A 172 -3.74 12.67 5.62
C THR A 172 -4.95 12.82 4.72
N GLU A 173 -5.75 13.86 4.93
CA GLU A 173 -6.99 14.06 4.20
C GLU A 173 -6.77 14.20 2.68
N GLU A 174 -5.68 14.82 2.24
CA GLU A 174 -5.43 15.06 0.81
C GLU A 174 -4.20 14.33 0.27
N ASN A 175 -3.26 13.91 1.12
CA ASN A 175 -1.95 13.43 0.66
C ASN A 175 -1.50 12.13 1.33
N LEU A 176 -0.68 11.36 0.61
CA LEU A 176 0.15 10.32 1.19
C LEU A 176 1.40 10.97 1.79
N SER A 177 1.53 10.96 3.12
CA SER A 177 2.72 11.44 3.81
C SER A 177 3.67 10.29 4.11
N ILE A 178 4.69 10.12 3.26
CA ILE A 178 5.82 9.25 3.55
C ILE A 178 6.90 10.10 4.21
N MET A 179 7.13 9.87 5.50
CA MET A 179 8.22 10.51 6.20
C MET A 179 9.51 9.74 5.94
N VAL A 180 10.33 10.26 5.02
CA VAL A 180 11.65 9.69 4.75
C VAL A 180 12.62 10.11 5.85
N ILE A 181 13.12 9.13 6.60
CA ILE A 181 14.26 9.28 7.50
C ILE A 181 15.50 9.02 6.66
N VAL A 182 16.17 10.08 6.19
CA VAL A 182 17.46 9.94 5.50
C VAL A 182 18.55 9.82 6.55
N VAL A 183 19.13 8.64 6.73
CA VAL A 183 20.31 8.48 7.59
C VAL A 183 21.57 8.76 6.78
N ARG A 184 22.18 9.94 6.94
CA ARG A 184 23.51 10.25 6.37
C ARG A 184 24.61 9.82 7.33
N ARG A 185 25.66 9.18 6.81
CA ARG A 185 26.89 8.89 7.56
C ARG A 185 27.92 9.98 7.28
N CYS A 186 28.41 10.68 8.29
CA CYS A 186 29.50 11.66 8.17
C CYS A 186 30.44 11.52 9.38
N ASN A 187 31.73 11.25 9.16
CA ASN A 187 32.76 11.08 10.19
C ASN A 187 32.31 10.26 11.41
N ASP A 188 31.90 9.01 11.17
CA ASP A 188 31.41 8.06 12.20
C ASP A 188 30.12 8.41 12.94
N PHE A 189 29.44 9.51 12.59
CA PHE A 189 28.11 9.85 13.08
C PHE A 189 27.01 9.56 12.04
N PHE A 190 25.87 9.08 12.54
CA PHE A 190 24.64 8.93 11.76
C PHE A 190 23.73 10.15 11.97
N PHE A 191 23.28 10.78 10.89
CA PHE A 191 22.40 11.95 10.88
C PHE A 191 21.05 11.57 10.29
N ILE A 192 19.95 11.77 11.02
CA ILE A 192 18.60 11.65 10.46
C ILE A 192 18.20 12.99 9.83
N VAL A 193 17.97 13.02 8.52
CA VAL A 193 17.47 14.19 7.79
C VAL A 193 16.04 13.92 7.33
N SER A 194 15.12 14.79 7.71
CA SER A 194 13.72 14.79 7.28
C SER A 194 13.56 15.32 5.86
N ALA A 195 12.57 14.82 5.11
CA ALA A 195 12.16 15.40 3.83
C ALA A 195 11.75 16.88 3.92
N ASP A 196 11.08 17.29 5.01
CA ASP A 196 10.72 18.71 5.25
C ASP A 196 11.98 19.59 5.37
N THR A 197 13.02 19.07 6.03
CA THR A 197 14.31 19.76 6.14
C THR A 197 15.06 19.76 4.81
N LEU A 198 14.84 18.78 3.93
CA LEU A 198 15.44 18.76 2.60
C LEU A 198 14.83 19.83 1.68
N MET A 199 13.51 20.07 1.74
CA MET A 199 12.90 21.14 0.94
C MET A 199 13.40 22.53 1.37
N ASP A 200 13.54 22.78 2.68
CA ASP A 200 14.11 24.03 3.19
C ASP A 200 15.60 24.18 2.85
N ILE A 201 16.38 23.10 2.89
CA ILE A 201 17.81 23.10 2.52
C ILE A 201 18.02 23.31 1.00
N PHE A 202 17.16 22.74 0.15
CA PHE A 202 17.31 22.84 -1.31
C PHE A 202 16.79 24.17 -1.88
N PHE A 203 15.79 24.79 -1.25
CA PHE A 203 15.24 26.07 -1.73
C PHE A 203 15.94 27.31 -1.17
N HIS A 204 16.64 27.23 -0.02
CA HIS A 204 17.28 28.40 0.59
C HIS A 204 18.76 28.18 0.92
N GLN A 205 19.59 28.72 0.01
CA GLN A 205 20.88 29.40 0.22
C GLN A 205 22.20 28.62 0.01
N PRO A 206 23.15 29.21 -0.75
CA PRO A 206 24.56 28.89 -0.68
C PRO A 206 25.22 29.69 0.47
N ALA A 207 25.23 29.18 1.70
CA ALA A 207 26.22 29.56 2.73
C ALA A 207 26.04 28.72 4.01
N TRP A 208 26.92 27.72 4.16
CA TRP A 208 27.55 27.27 5.39
C TRP A 208 27.26 28.10 6.68
N LYS A 209 26.29 27.68 7.51
CA LYS A 209 26.38 27.62 8.99
C LYS A 209 25.14 27.00 9.65
N GLN A 210 25.28 25.72 9.97
CA GLN A 210 24.78 24.95 11.12
C GLN A 210 23.65 25.54 11.99
N ARG A 211 22.52 24.83 12.00
CA ARG A 211 21.85 24.40 13.23
C ARG A 211 21.37 22.96 13.05
N MET A 212 22.30 22.01 13.21
CA MET A 212 21.98 20.59 13.23
C MET A 212 21.28 20.27 14.54
N VAL A 213 20.04 19.77 14.49
CA VAL A 213 19.38 19.18 15.65
C VAL A 213 19.95 17.77 15.80
N THR A 214 20.86 17.61 16.76
CA THR A 214 21.45 16.32 17.13
C THR A 214 20.38 15.48 17.85
N VAL A 215 20.03 14.33 17.30
CA VAL A 215 19.31 13.29 18.04
C VAL A 215 20.25 12.09 18.12
N GLU A 216 20.74 11.79 19.31
CA GLU A 216 21.54 10.60 19.56
C GLU A 216 20.68 9.35 19.34
N VAL A 217 21.16 8.42 18.51
CA VAL A 217 20.52 7.13 18.28
C VAL A 217 21.38 6.04 18.91
N PRO A 218 20.83 5.16 19.77
CA PRO A 218 21.56 4.03 20.31
C PRO A 218 22.09 3.08 19.21
N ASN A 219 23.29 2.54 19.42
CA ASN A 219 24.19 1.85 18.48
C ASN A 219 23.69 0.58 17.74
N HIS A 220 22.41 0.40 17.41
CA HIS A 220 21.89 -0.89 16.90
C HIS A 220 21.19 -0.89 15.53
N PHE A 221 21.37 0.14 14.69
CA PHE A 221 20.81 0.11 13.33
C PHE A 221 21.88 0.13 12.24
N SER A 222 22.29 -1.07 11.82
CA SER A 222 22.88 -1.30 10.50
C SER A 222 21.76 -1.58 9.51
N THR A 223 21.58 -0.72 8.51
CA THR A 223 21.43 -1.06 7.07
C THR A 223 20.74 0.10 6.34
N VAL A 224 21.45 0.59 5.32
CA VAL A 224 21.00 1.56 4.33
C VAL A 224 20.12 0.84 3.32
N GLU A 225 18.85 1.22 3.16
CA GLU A 225 18.04 0.76 2.03
C GLU A 225 17.50 1.91 1.19
N LYS A 226 17.55 1.66 -0.12
CA LYS A 226 17.48 2.61 -1.24
C LYS A 226 16.15 3.37 -1.32
N MET A 227 16.29 4.63 -1.71
CA MET A 227 15.24 5.56 -2.11
C MET A 227 14.33 4.99 -3.22
N SER A 228 13.04 5.23 -3.09
CA SER A 228 12.14 5.42 -4.23
C SER A 228 11.19 6.56 -3.85
N ILE A 229 11.44 7.74 -4.42
CA ILE A 229 10.58 8.91 -4.31
C ILE A 229 9.54 8.78 -5.42
N PHE A 230 8.26 8.65 -5.07
CA PHE A 230 7.16 8.94 -6.00
C PHE A 230 6.52 10.25 -5.56
N LEU A 231 6.98 11.36 -6.15
CA LEU A 231 6.23 12.60 -6.21
C LEU A 231 5.48 12.56 -7.56
N HIS A 232 4.21 12.17 -7.57
CA HIS A 232 3.38 12.50 -8.72
C HIS A 232 2.96 13.96 -8.58
N GLY A 233 3.59 14.82 -9.37
CA GLY A 233 3.16 16.18 -9.55
C GLY A 233 1.80 16.21 -10.26
N GLN A 234 0.83 16.90 -9.66
CA GLN A 234 -0.24 17.47 -10.46
C GLN A 234 0.23 18.82 -10.96
N GLY A 235 0.17 18.99 -12.28
CA GLY A 235 0.49 20.22 -12.96
C GLY A 235 -0.43 21.35 -12.51
N VAL A 236 0.17 22.51 -12.29
CA VAL A 236 -0.54 23.78 -12.30
C VAL A 236 -0.46 24.29 -13.73
N GLY A 237 -1.60 24.36 -14.39
CA GLY A 237 -1.72 24.99 -15.70
C GLY A 237 -1.52 26.50 -15.62
N VAL A 238 -0.94 27.03 -16.69
CA VAL A 238 -1.36 28.29 -17.33
C VAL A 238 -1.34 28.02 -18.82
#